data_AF-A0A9N9J6I2-F1
#
_entry.id   AF-A0A9N9J6I2-F1
#
_cell.length_a   1.000
_cell.length_b   1.000
_cell.length_c   1.000
_cell.angle_alpha   90.00
_cell.angle_beta   90.00
_cell.angle_gamma   90.00
#
_symmetry.space_group_name_H-M   'P 1'
#
loop_
_entity.id
_entity.type
_entity.pdbx_description
1 polymer ?
#
loop_
_entity_poly.entity_id
_entity_poly.type
_entity_poly.pdbx_seq_one_letter_code
_entity_poly.pdbx_strand_id
1 'polypeptide(L)'
;VPTFINKPPVEFDQGGLRKRLCLAGIRRRVVSGPLHDPNAPNAIVLYDPNDDEEVKPKQEEIKTKNKSVADILGFKNEANKIVHVVVDPVLGNKLRPHQIEGVKFLYNCTTGRVVENAHGCIMADEMGLGKTLQCITLLWTLLKQSPEAGKKTIEKCIIVCPSSLVHNWANELVKWLGSIRIKSLVMDNKGSKENTLKALRYFA
;
A
#
# COMPACT_ATOMS: atom_id res chain seq x y z
N VAL A 1 30.35 -37.58 -39.87
CA VAL A 1 31.30 -36.43 -39.91
C VAL A 1 30.52 -35.22 -40.40
N PRO A 2 30.53 -34.03 -39.79
CA PRO A 2 31.19 -33.52 -38.56
C PRO A 2 30.16 -33.13 -37.44
N THR A 3 30.37 -33.29 -36.13
CA THR A 3 31.23 -32.61 -35.12
C THR A 3 30.97 -31.11 -34.85
N PHE A 4 30.49 -30.85 -33.62
CA PHE A 4 30.72 -29.71 -32.70
C PHE A 4 31.48 -28.48 -33.23
N ILE A 5 30.94 -27.27 -33.02
CA ILE A 5 31.69 -26.12 -32.44
C ILE A 5 30.74 -25.23 -31.62
N ASN A 6 31.01 -25.15 -30.32
CA ASN A 6 30.59 -24.10 -29.41
C ASN A 6 31.12 -22.73 -29.87
N LYS A 7 30.31 -21.67 -29.84
CA LYS A 7 30.83 -20.31 -29.63
C LYS A 7 30.01 -19.56 -28.56
N PRO A 8 30.70 -18.83 -27.66
CA PRO A 8 30.21 -18.40 -26.35
C PRO A 8 29.41 -17.10 -26.39
N PRO A 9 28.74 -16.72 -25.29
CA PRO A 9 28.16 -15.40 -25.13
C PRO A 9 29.25 -14.32 -25.18
N VAL A 10 28.92 -13.21 -25.82
CA VAL A 10 29.78 -12.01 -25.85
C VAL A 10 29.86 -11.45 -24.44
N GLU A 11 31.01 -11.69 -23.81
CA GLU A 11 31.43 -11.10 -22.55
C GLU A 11 31.92 -9.68 -22.84
N PHE A 12 31.31 -8.67 -22.21
CA PHE A 12 31.89 -7.34 -22.06
C PHE A 12 32.09 -7.14 -20.56
N ASP A 13 33.28 -7.50 -20.09
CA ASP A 13 33.73 -7.26 -18.74
C ASP A 13 34.49 -5.93 -18.64
N GLN A 14 34.43 -5.40 -17.41
CA GLN A 14 35.31 -4.43 -16.76
C GLN A 14 35.03 -2.93 -16.87
N GLY A 15 34.63 -2.41 -15.70
CA GLY A 15 35.25 -1.21 -15.16
C GLY A 15 34.35 0.02 -15.17
N GLY A 16 33.52 0.18 -14.13
CA GLY A 16 32.80 1.44 -13.98
C GLY A 16 31.89 1.48 -12.78
N LEU A 17 32.43 2.00 -11.68
CA LEU A 17 31.72 2.72 -10.62
C LEU A 17 30.32 3.21 -11.06
N ARG A 18 29.26 2.51 -10.65
CA ARG A 18 27.90 3.07 -10.69
C ARG A 18 27.28 2.99 -9.31
N LYS A 19 27.85 3.83 -8.45
CA LYS A 19 27.07 4.64 -7.50
C LYS A 19 25.81 5.07 -8.26
N ARG A 20 24.63 4.60 -7.85
CA ARG A 20 23.39 5.10 -8.42
C ARG A 20 23.39 6.60 -8.18
N LEU A 21 23.65 7.33 -9.26
CA LEU A 21 23.41 8.76 -9.39
C LEU A 21 22.00 9.01 -8.86
N CYS A 22 21.94 9.59 -7.67
CA CYS A 22 20.89 10.55 -7.38
C CYS A 22 21.11 11.66 -8.39
N LEU A 23 20.39 11.63 -9.53
CA LEU A 23 20.28 12.81 -10.37
C LEU A 23 19.69 13.91 -9.46
N ALA A 24 20.50 14.93 -9.24
CA ALA A 24 20.14 16.10 -8.46
C ALA A 24 18.85 16.72 -9.02
N GLY A 25 17.89 17.01 -8.14
CA GLY A 25 16.85 18.03 -8.40
C GLY A 25 15.40 17.61 -8.18
N ILE A 26 15.04 16.32 -8.28
CA ILE A 26 13.65 15.92 -8.05
C ILE A 26 13.52 15.48 -6.59
N ARG A 27 13.35 16.46 -5.70
CA ARG A 27 12.67 16.20 -4.42
C ARG A 27 11.38 15.45 -4.79
N ARG A 28 11.15 14.24 -4.24
CA ARG A 28 9.80 13.66 -4.28
C ARG A 28 8.89 14.75 -3.76
N ARG A 29 7.99 15.28 -4.60
CA ARG A 29 6.93 16.16 -4.10
C ARG A 29 6.22 15.34 -3.05
N VAL A 30 6.35 15.75 -1.79
CA VAL A 30 5.43 15.32 -0.76
C VAL A 30 4.13 16.00 -1.18
N VAL A 31 3.26 15.25 -1.85
CA VAL A 31 1.95 15.76 -2.23
C VAL A 31 1.18 15.87 -0.92
N SER A 32 0.86 17.09 -0.51
CA SER A 32 0.12 17.44 0.71
C SER A 32 -1.39 17.09 0.60
N GLY A 33 -1.71 16.07 -0.18
CA GLY A 33 -3.07 15.70 -0.56
C GLY A 33 -3.23 14.19 -0.71
N PRO A 34 -4.47 13.71 -0.93
CA PRO A 34 -4.75 12.30 -1.11
C PRO A 34 -3.97 11.74 -2.32
N LEU A 35 -3.60 10.46 -2.25
CA LEU A 35 -2.81 9.82 -3.32
C LEU A 35 -3.60 9.71 -4.64
N HIS A 36 -4.90 9.51 -4.54
CA HIS A 36 -5.83 9.47 -5.66
C HIS A 36 -6.96 10.48 -5.43
N ASP A 37 -7.56 10.97 -6.52
CA ASP A 37 -8.59 11.99 -6.47
C ASP A 37 -9.91 11.41 -5.88
N PRO A 38 -10.42 11.93 -4.75
CA PRO A 38 -11.67 11.46 -4.16
C PRO A 38 -12.90 11.85 -4.98
N ASN A 39 -12.82 12.88 -5.84
CA ASN A 39 -13.95 13.36 -6.64
C ASN A 39 -14.01 12.72 -8.03
N ALA A 40 -13.08 11.81 -8.34
CA ALA A 40 -13.08 11.11 -9.61
C ALA A 40 -14.33 10.22 -9.76
N PRO A 41 -14.84 10.03 -10.99
CA PRO A 41 -15.97 9.15 -11.22
C PRO A 41 -15.62 7.71 -10.77
N ASN A 42 -16.52 7.08 -10.01
CA ASN A 42 -16.33 5.76 -9.41
C ASN A 42 -15.16 5.65 -8.40
N ALA A 43 -14.69 6.78 -7.85
CA ALA A 43 -13.73 6.75 -6.76
C ALA A 43 -14.31 6.02 -5.55
N ILE A 44 -13.56 5.05 -5.02
CA ILE A 44 -13.92 4.34 -3.80
C ILE A 44 -13.14 4.99 -2.66
N VAL A 45 -13.82 5.88 -1.94
CA VAL A 45 -13.29 6.49 -0.72
C VAL A 45 -13.46 5.52 0.45
N LEU A 46 -12.37 5.20 1.12
CA LEU A 46 -12.32 4.38 2.33
C LEU A 46 -12.32 5.22 3.60
N TYR A 47 -11.78 6.44 3.50
CA TYR A 47 -11.71 7.38 4.60
C TYR A 47 -11.97 8.79 4.10
N ASP A 48 -12.94 9.46 4.71
CA ASP A 48 -13.19 10.89 4.56
C ASP A 48 -12.86 11.61 5.89
N PRO A 49 -11.98 12.63 5.89
CA PRO A 49 -11.72 13.44 7.07
C PRO A 49 -12.96 14.15 7.63
N ASN A 50 -13.96 14.43 6.79
CA ASN A 50 -15.19 15.11 7.23
C ASN A 50 -16.06 14.23 8.13
N ASP A 51 -16.05 12.90 7.93
CA ASP A 51 -16.83 11.96 8.73
C ASP A 51 -16.45 11.99 10.22
N ASP A 52 -15.17 12.29 10.52
CA ASP A 52 -14.68 12.37 11.89
C ASP A 52 -14.96 13.73 12.56
N GLU A 53 -15.20 14.78 11.79
CA GLU A 53 -15.50 16.11 12.35
C GLU A 53 -16.94 16.21 12.88
N GLU A 54 -17.88 15.44 12.32
CA GLU A 54 -19.29 15.43 12.75
C GLU A 54 -19.49 14.75 14.12
N VAL A 55 -18.59 13.86 14.53
CA VAL A 55 -18.69 13.10 15.80
C VAL A 55 -18.09 13.86 16.99
N LYS A 56 -17.31 14.92 16.75
CA LYS A 56 -16.87 15.81 17.85
C LYS A 56 -18.06 16.69 18.25
N PRO A 57 -18.53 16.65 19.52
CA PRO A 57 -19.53 17.61 19.96
C PRO A 57 -18.99 19.02 19.67
N LYS A 58 -19.81 19.85 19.04
CA LYS A 58 -19.55 21.28 18.82
C LYS A 58 -19.38 21.96 20.18
N GLN A 59 -18.21 21.83 20.80
CA GLN A 59 -17.78 22.75 21.82
C GLN A 59 -17.34 24.00 21.06
N GLU A 60 -18.16 25.03 21.13
CA GLU A 60 -17.82 26.38 20.68
C GLU A 60 -16.64 26.88 21.52
N GLU A 61 -15.41 26.52 21.11
CA GLU A 61 -14.22 27.18 21.63
C GLU A 61 -14.26 28.64 21.15
N ILE A 62 -14.58 29.57 22.06
CA ILE A 62 -14.33 31.00 21.88
C ILE A 62 -12.80 31.16 21.78
N LYS A 63 -12.25 31.05 20.56
CA LYS A 63 -10.83 31.24 20.28
C LYS A 63 -10.49 32.72 20.35
N THR A 64 -9.95 33.18 21.48
CA THR A 64 -9.18 34.44 21.54
C THR A 64 -7.99 34.33 20.59
N LYS A 65 -8.10 35.03 19.45
CA LYS A 65 -7.12 35.01 18.36
C LYS A 65 -5.84 35.75 18.75
N ASN A 66 -4.90 35.06 19.38
CA ASN A 66 -3.49 35.44 19.32
C ASN A 66 -2.80 34.47 18.35
N LYS A 67 -2.95 34.73 17.04
CA LYS A 67 -2.25 33.94 16.01
C LYS A 67 -0.75 34.19 16.15
N SER A 68 0.02 33.12 16.25
CA SER A 68 1.48 33.21 16.24
C SER A 68 1.96 33.71 14.87
N VAL A 69 3.07 34.46 14.83
CA VAL A 69 3.63 35.02 13.58
C VAL A 69 3.96 33.91 12.58
N ALA A 70 4.27 32.69 13.04
CA ALA A 70 4.50 31.52 12.20
C ALA A 70 3.25 31.07 11.42
N ASP A 71 2.04 31.22 11.99
CA ASP A 71 0.76 30.92 11.31
C ASP A 71 0.44 31.93 10.22
N ILE A 72 0.92 33.17 10.36
CA ILE A 72 0.74 34.26 9.39
C ILE A 72 1.74 34.10 8.23
N LEU A 73 2.96 33.63 8.52
CA LEU A 73 4.04 33.45 7.54
C LEU A 73 3.97 32.11 6.78
N GLY A 74 2.95 31.28 6.99
CA GLY A 74 2.69 30.10 6.17
C GLY A 74 3.63 28.90 6.43
N PHE A 75 4.47 28.95 7.47
CA PHE A 75 5.28 27.82 7.90
C PHE A 75 4.48 26.84 8.76
N LYS A 76 3.33 26.36 8.27
CA LYS A 76 2.65 25.23 8.91
C LYS A 76 3.42 23.96 8.57
N ASN A 77 3.81 23.21 9.60
CA ASN A 77 4.31 21.86 9.44
C ASN A 77 3.22 21.02 8.77
N GLU A 78 3.31 20.81 7.44
CA GLU A 78 2.36 20.00 6.65
C GLU A 78 2.32 18.51 7.07
N ALA A 79 3.16 18.11 8.03
CA ALA A 79 3.35 16.74 8.48
C ALA A 79 2.13 16.08 9.15
N ASN A 80 1.12 16.86 9.57
CA ASN A 80 -0.06 16.37 10.29
C ASN A 80 -1.38 16.72 9.58
N LYS A 81 -1.39 16.85 8.25
CA LYS A 81 -2.63 17.03 7.51
C LYS A 81 -3.34 15.69 7.33
N ILE A 82 -4.59 15.62 7.77
CA ILE A 82 -5.47 14.48 7.53
C ILE A 82 -5.98 14.56 6.08
N VAL A 83 -5.92 13.45 5.34
CA VAL A 83 -6.29 13.36 3.91
C VAL A 83 -7.21 12.17 3.66
N HIS A 84 -7.97 12.23 2.56
CA HIS A 84 -8.79 11.11 2.12
C HIS A 84 -7.94 9.89 1.77
N VAL A 85 -8.44 8.70 2.11
CA VAL A 85 -7.86 7.43 1.64
C VAL A 85 -8.77 6.89 0.57
N VAL A 86 -8.24 6.73 -0.64
CA VAL A 86 -8.99 6.35 -1.83
C VAL A 86 -8.35 5.11 -2.43
N VAL A 87 -9.14 4.09 -2.77
CA VAL A 87 -8.63 2.87 -3.40
C VAL A 87 -7.96 3.22 -4.74
N ASP A 88 -6.83 2.58 -5.03
CA ASP A 88 -6.15 2.71 -6.33
C ASP A 88 -7.13 2.41 -7.47
N PRO A 89 -7.36 3.34 -8.42
CA PRO A 89 -8.30 3.15 -9.52
C PRO A 89 -8.08 1.87 -10.34
N VAL A 90 -6.84 1.35 -10.39
CA VAL A 90 -6.55 0.10 -11.10
C VAL A 90 -7.21 -1.10 -10.43
N LEU A 91 -7.32 -1.09 -9.10
CA LEU A 91 -8.05 -2.11 -8.34
C LEU A 91 -9.54 -1.76 -8.23
N GLY A 92 -9.85 -0.49 -7.96
CA GLY A 92 -11.22 -0.01 -7.76
C GLY A 92 -12.15 -0.33 -8.92
N ASN A 93 -11.67 -0.15 -10.15
CA ASN A 93 -12.44 -0.46 -11.37
C ASN A 93 -12.68 -1.97 -11.60
N LYS A 94 -12.05 -2.85 -10.82
CA LYS A 94 -12.20 -4.31 -10.94
C LYS A 94 -13.09 -4.91 -9.84
N LEU A 95 -13.38 -4.14 -8.79
CA LEU A 95 -14.20 -4.60 -7.67
C LEU A 95 -15.68 -4.59 -8.04
N ARG A 96 -16.39 -5.63 -7.62
CA ARG A 96 -17.87 -5.70 -7.66
C ARG A 96 -18.46 -4.99 -6.43
N PRO A 97 -19.73 -4.54 -6.47
CA PRO A 97 -20.34 -3.79 -5.37
C PRO A 97 -20.17 -4.44 -3.98
N HIS A 98 -20.43 -5.74 -3.85
CA HIS A 98 -20.24 -6.47 -2.58
C HIS A 98 -18.78 -6.51 -2.13
N GLN A 99 -17.83 -6.52 -3.06
CA GLN A 99 -16.39 -6.48 -2.75
C GLN A 99 -15.96 -5.09 -2.28
N ILE A 100 -16.58 -4.03 -2.81
CA ILE A 100 -16.34 -2.66 -2.37
C ILE A 100 -16.77 -2.51 -0.90
N GLU A 101 -17.93 -3.04 -0.55
CA GLU A 101 -18.42 -3.08 0.84
C GLU A 101 -17.48 -3.90 1.74
N GLY A 102 -17.04 -5.07 1.28
CA GLY A 102 -16.07 -5.89 2.00
C GLY A 102 -14.75 -5.17 2.27
N VAL A 103 -14.19 -4.44 1.29
CA VAL A 103 -12.96 -3.66 1.47
C VAL A 103 -13.16 -2.50 2.44
N LYS A 104 -14.29 -1.79 2.38
CA LYS A 104 -14.64 -0.74 3.34
C LYS A 104 -14.74 -1.28 4.76
N PHE A 105 -15.41 -2.43 4.93
CA PHE A 105 -15.52 -3.12 6.22
C PHE A 105 -14.15 -3.51 6.77
N LEU A 106 -13.33 -4.18 5.96
CA LEU A 106 -11.96 -4.57 6.33
C LEU A 106 -11.11 -3.36 6.75
N TYR A 107 -11.19 -2.26 6.00
CA TYR A 107 -10.45 -1.05 6.30
C TYR A 107 -10.87 -0.48 7.66
N ASN A 108 -12.17 -0.30 7.88
CA ASN A 108 -12.69 0.23 9.14
C ASN A 108 -12.31 -0.63 10.35
N CYS A 109 -12.35 -1.96 10.22
CA CYS A 109 -11.91 -2.88 11.27
C CYS A 109 -10.40 -2.77 11.53
N THR A 110 -9.57 -2.75 10.49
CA THR A 110 -8.11 -2.72 10.65
C THR A 110 -7.60 -1.37 11.16
N THR A 111 -8.28 -0.27 10.88
CA THR A 111 -7.94 1.06 11.40
C THR A 111 -8.55 1.37 12.77
N GLY A 112 -9.27 0.44 13.40
CA GLY A 112 -9.88 0.65 14.73
C GLY A 112 -11.07 1.61 14.74
N ARG A 113 -11.74 1.80 13.60
CA ARG A 113 -12.91 2.70 13.47
C ARG A 113 -14.21 2.02 13.91
N VAL A 114 -14.25 0.69 13.90
CA VAL A 114 -15.43 -0.07 14.37
C VAL A 114 -15.36 -0.27 15.88
N VAL A 115 -14.20 -0.66 16.40
CA VAL A 115 -13.94 -0.87 17.82
C VAL A 115 -12.59 -0.25 18.14
N GLU A 116 -12.57 0.72 19.06
CA GLU A 116 -11.34 1.37 19.49
C GLU A 116 -10.33 0.33 20.03
N ASN A 117 -9.05 0.50 19.70
CA ASN A 117 -7.95 -0.42 20.05
C ASN A 117 -8.06 -1.85 19.48
N ALA A 118 -9.05 -2.14 18.63
CA ALA A 118 -9.14 -3.41 17.90
C ALA A 118 -8.78 -3.20 16.43
N HIS A 119 -7.74 -3.91 15.97
CA HIS A 119 -7.21 -3.79 14.60
C HIS A 119 -7.35 -5.10 13.79
N GLY A 120 -8.22 -6.00 14.25
CA GLY A 120 -8.49 -7.29 13.63
C GLY A 120 -9.78 -7.30 12.82
N CYS A 121 -9.87 -8.20 11.85
CA CYS A 121 -11.09 -8.41 11.07
C CYS A 121 -11.22 -9.90 10.70
N ILE A 122 -12.44 -10.43 10.70
CA ILE A 122 -12.75 -11.78 10.25
C ILE A 122 -13.62 -11.65 8.99
N MET A 123 -13.14 -12.19 7.87
CA MET A 123 -13.95 -12.34 6.66
C MET A 123 -14.56 -13.73 6.62
N ALA A 124 -15.88 -13.80 6.78
CA ALA A 124 -16.64 -15.05 6.77
C ALA A 124 -17.52 -15.21 5.51
N ASP A 125 -17.26 -14.42 4.46
CA ASP A 125 -18.01 -14.50 3.20
C ASP A 125 -17.91 -15.89 2.56
N GLU A 126 -18.93 -16.25 1.78
CA GLU A 126 -18.99 -17.49 1.03
C GLU A 126 -17.76 -17.68 0.09
N MET A 127 -17.39 -18.93 -0.15
CA MET A 127 -16.29 -19.27 -1.06
C MET A 127 -16.64 -18.85 -2.48
N GLY A 128 -15.68 -18.26 -3.21
CA GLY A 128 -15.88 -17.82 -4.60
C GLY A 128 -16.25 -16.34 -4.78
N LEU A 129 -16.56 -15.58 -3.73
CA LEU A 129 -16.89 -14.14 -3.82
C LEU A 129 -15.69 -13.23 -4.13
N GLY A 130 -14.49 -13.78 -4.24
CA GLY A 130 -13.27 -13.03 -4.57
C GLY A 130 -12.61 -12.34 -3.36
N LYS A 131 -12.65 -12.96 -2.18
CA LYS A 131 -11.97 -12.49 -0.95
C LYS A 131 -10.50 -12.14 -1.16
N THR A 132 -9.79 -12.87 -2.02
CA THR A 132 -8.39 -12.60 -2.35
C THR A 132 -8.20 -11.19 -2.92
N LEU A 133 -9.05 -10.76 -3.86
CA LEU A 133 -8.97 -9.41 -4.42
C LEU A 133 -9.28 -8.33 -3.39
N GLN A 134 -10.23 -8.58 -2.49
CA GLN A 134 -10.54 -7.68 -1.38
C GLN A 134 -9.31 -7.51 -0.45
N CYS A 135 -8.67 -8.62 -0.04
CA CYS A 135 -7.43 -8.59 0.74
C CYS A 135 -6.30 -7.84 0.03
N ILE A 136 -6.09 -8.10 -1.27
CA ILE A 136 -5.03 -7.44 -2.05
C ILE A 136 -5.28 -5.94 -2.13
N THR A 137 -6.54 -5.53 -2.28
CA THR A 137 -6.93 -4.12 -2.32
C THR A 137 -6.67 -3.43 -0.99
N LEU A 138 -7.07 -4.04 0.12
CA LEU A 138 -6.78 -3.53 1.45
C LEU A 138 -5.27 -3.42 1.67
N LEU A 139 -4.54 -4.50 1.40
CA LEU A 139 -3.08 -4.58 1.50
C LEU A 139 -2.40 -3.43 0.74
N TRP A 140 -2.77 -3.24 -0.53
CA TRP A 140 -2.18 -2.22 -1.38
C TRP A 140 -2.45 -0.82 -0.85
N THR A 141 -3.68 -0.58 -0.39
CA THR A 141 -4.08 0.69 0.21
C THR A 141 -3.23 0.99 1.45
N LEU A 142 -3.11 0.04 2.40
CA LEU A 142 -2.34 0.23 3.63
C LEU A 142 -0.83 0.43 3.37
N LEU A 143 -0.28 -0.18 2.32
CA LEU A 143 1.12 -0.03 1.92
C LEU A 143 1.44 1.32 1.26
N LYS A 144 0.43 2.05 0.79
CA LYS A 144 0.61 3.27 -0.01
C LYS A 144 0.04 4.52 0.62
N GLN A 145 -0.99 4.37 1.44
CA GLN A 145 -1.80 5.45 1.97
C GLN A 145 -2.04 5.23 3.46
N SER A 146 -2.23 6.34 4.16
CA SER A 146 -2.85 6.41 5.47
C SER A 146 -3.67 7.69 5.54
N PRO A 147 -4.52 7.86 6.57
CA PRO A 147 -5.18 9.13 6.84
C PRO A 147 -4.22 10.31 7.00
N GLU A 148 -2.96 10.06 7.34
CA GLU A 148 -1.92 11.09 7.47
C GLU A 148 -1.18 11.31 6.14
N ALA A 149 -1.15 12.56 5.66
CA ALA A 149 -0.56 12.90 4.37
C ALA A 149 0.91 12.43 4.25
N GLY A 150 1.20 11.74 3.15
CA GLY A 150 2.57 11.29 2.84
C GLY A 150 3.09 10.13 3.69
N LYS A 151 2.26 9.55 4.57
CA LYS A 151 2.60 8.36 5.35
C LYS A 151 1.89 7.12 4.79
N LYS A 152 2.39 5.96 5.21
CA LYS A 152 1.81 4.65 4.91
C LYS A 152 1.30 4.06 6.22
N THR A 153 0.19 3.34 6.19
CA THR A 153 -0.30 2.67 7.40
C THR A 153 0.62 1.52 7.79
N ILE A 154 1.14 0.78 6.80
CA ILE A 154 2.10 -0.31 7.02
C ILE A 154 3.27 -0.22 6.05
N GLU A 155 4.44 -0.72 6.47
CA GLU A 155 5.62 -0.80 5.59
C GLU A 155 5.72 -2.15 4.88
N LYS A 156 5.30 -3.22 5.56
CA LYS A 156 5.42 -4.62 5.14
C LYS A 156 4.15 -5.36 5.53
N CYS A 157 3.84 -6.42 4.80
CA CYS A 157 2.73 -7.32 5.10
C CYS A 157 3.17 -8.77 4.89
N ILE A 158 2.55 -9.67 5.66
CA ILE A 158 2.74 -11.11 5.56
C ILE A 158 1.38 -11.73 5.28
N ILE A 159 1.30 -12.52 4.22
CA ILE A 159 0.13 -13.34 3.90
C ILE A 159 0.47 -14.77 4.29
N VAL A 160 -0.25 -15.31 5.27
CA VAL A 160 -0.12 -16.71 5.68
C VAL A 160 -1.22 -17.51 5.00
N CYS A 161 -0.84 -18.55 4.27
CA CYS A 161 -1.77 -19.44 3.60
C CYS A 161 -1.21 -20.87 3.56
N PRO A 162 -2.05 -21.89 3.31
CA PRO A 162 -1.59 -23.26 3.08
C PRO A 162 -0.51 -23.32 1.98
N SER A 163 0.47 -24.23 2.14
CA SER A 163 1.62 -24.36 1.22
C SER A 163 1.21 -24.49 -0.25
N SER A 164 0.11 -25.18 -0.54
CA SER A 164 -0.44 -25.35 -1.89
C SER A 164 -0.94 -24.05 -2.53
N LEU A 165 -1.28 -23.03 -1.74
CA LEU A 165 -1.84 -21.77 -2.21
C LEU A 165 -0.82 -20.64 -2.30
N VAL A 166 0.40 -20.81 -1.78
CA VAL A 166 1.42 -19.74 -1.75
C VAL A 166 1.70 -19.19 -3.15
N HIS A 167 1.89 -20.07 -4.13
CA HIS A 167 2.14 -19.67 -5.52
C HIS A 167 0.90 -19.06 -6.17
N ASN A 168 -0.31 -19.52 -5.80
CA ASN A 168 -1.55 -18.93 -6.27
C ASN A 168 -1.69 -17.47 -5.79
N TRP A 169 -1.38 -17.20 -4.52
CA TRP A 169 -1.34 -15.83 -3.98
C TRP A 169 -0.32 -14.96 -4.69
N ALA A 170 0.89 -15.47 -4.95
CA ALA A 170 1.91 -14.73 -5.70
C ALA A 170 1.42 -14.35 -7.11
N ASN A 171 0.77 -15.30 -7.81
CA ASN A 171 0.20 -15.06 -9.13
C ASN A 171 -0.95 -14.05 -9.10
N GLU A 172 -1.84 -14.10 -8.09
CA GLU A 172 -2.92 -13.12 -7.93
C GLU A 172 -2.36 -11.71 -7.66
N LEU A 173 -1.29 -11.57 -6.85
CA LEU A 173 -0.63 -10.27 -6.65
C LEU A 173 -0.10 -9.70 -7.97
N VAL A 174 0.58 -10.51 -8.78
CA VAL A 174 1.10 -10.09 -10.09
C VAL A 174 -0.04 -9.80 -11.06
N LYS A 175 -1.13 -10.57 -11.03
CA LYS A 175 -2.30 -10.37 -11.90
C LYS A 175 -2.99 -9.02 -11.65
N TRP A 176 -3.19 -8.63 -10.39
CA TRP A 176 -3.92 -7.40 -10.06
C TRP A 176 -3.03 -6.16 -10.00
N LEU A 177 -1.81 -6.28 -9.48
CA LEU A 177 -0.88 -5.16 -9.28
C LEU A 177 0.24 -5.12 -10.34
N GLY A 178 0.45 -6.17 -11.12
CA GLY A 178 1.60 -6.27 -12.02
C GLY A 178 2.90 -6.55 -11.26
N SER A 179 3.94 -6.97 -11.99
CA SER A 179 5.25 -7.33 -11.41
C SER A 179 6.11 -6.14 -10.98
N ILE A 180 5.76 -4.92 -11.41
CA ILE A 180 6.57 -3.71 -11.19
C ILE A 180 6.14 -2.98 -9.90
N ARG A 181 4.85 -3.00 -9.58
CA ARG A 181 4.29 -2.20 -8.47
C ARG A 181 4.48 -2.85 -7.10
N ILE A 182 4.57 -4.18 -7.05
CA ILE A 182 4.72 -4.94 -5.82
C ILE A 182 5.96 -5.84 -5.86
N LYS A 183 6.76 -5.77 -4.80
CA LYS A 183 7.83 -6.74 -4.53
C LYS A 183 7.26 -7.77 -3.55
N SER A 184 7.06 -9.00 -4.00
CA SER A 184 6.61 -10.11 -3.16
C SER A 184 7.74 -11.13 -2.97
N LEU A 185 7.94 -11.60 -1.74
CA LEU A 185 8.81 -12.73 -1.44
C LEU A 185 7.96 -13.97 -1.18
N VAL A 186 8.16 -15.00 -1.98
CA VAL A 186 7.47 -16.29 -1.83
C VAL A 186 8.30 -17.19 -0.92
N MET A 187 7.64 -17.77 0.08
CA MET A 187 8.26 -18.66 1.07
C MET A 187 7.52 -19.99 1.04
N ASP A 188 8.19 -21.05 0.62
CA ASP A 188 7.67 -22.41 0.63
C ASP A 188 8.55 -23.35 1.46
N ASN A 189 8.06 -24.56 1.73
CA ASN A 189 8.79 -25.57 2.51
C ASN A 189 9.84 -26.33 1.68
N LYS A 190 10.08 -25.97 0.41
CA LYS A 190 10.99 -26.72 -0.47
C LYS A 190 12.44 -26.24 -0.36
N GLY A 191 12.67 -25.02 0.13
CA GLY A 191 14.00 -24.42 0.26
C GLY A 191 14.71 -24.76 1.59
N SER A 192 16.05 -24.73 1.57
CA SER A 192 16.85 -24.74 2.81
C SER A 192 16.61 -23.46 3.62
N LYS A 193 16.48 -23.61 4.95
CA LYS A 193 16.28 -22.50 5.91
C LYS A 193 17.27 -21.35 5.71
N GLU A 194 18.52 -21.65 5.35
CA GLU A 194 19.56 -20.64 5.14
C GLU A 194 19.28 -19.76 3.91
N ASN A 195 18.83 -20.35 2.80
CA ASN A 195 18.47 -19.62 1.59
C ASN A 195 17.27 -18.71 1.84
N THR A 196 16.29 -19.23 2.58
CA THR A 196 15.09 -18.51 3.02
C THR A 196 15.45 -17.30 3.88
N LEU A 197 16.38 -17.44 4.83
CA LEU A 197 16.89 -16.33 5.65
C LEU A 197 17.67 -15.30 4.84
N LYS A 198 18.50 -15.73 3.88
CA LYS A 198 19.21 -14.82 2.96
C LYS A 198 18.23 -14.01 2.11
N ALA A 199 17.21 -14.66 1.56
CA ALA A 199 16.17 -14.00 0.77
C ALA A 199 15.39 -12.98 1.60
N LEU A 200 15.04 -13.30 2.85
CA LEU A 200 14.37 -12.38 3.77
C LEU A 200 15.23 -11.13 4.05
N ARG A 201 16.54 -11.29 4.26
CA ARG A 201 17.47 -10.16 4.48
C ARG A 201 17.57 -9.24 3.27
N TYR A 202 17.55 -9.79 2.05
CA TYR A 202 17.55 -8.99 0.81
C TYR A 202 16.19 -8.32 0.52
N PHE A 203 15.11 -8.91 1.05
CA PHE A 203 13.78 -8.35 0.93
C PHE A 203 13.55 -7.17 1.86
N ALA A 204 14.11 -7.25 3.07
CA ALA A 204 13.97 -6.28 4.15
C ALA A 204 14.53 -4.89 3.84
#